data_AF-A0A8R1X196-F1
#
_entry.id   AF-A0A8R1X196-F1
#
_cell.length_a   1.000
_cell.length_b   1.000
_cell.length_c   1.000
_cell.angle_alpha   90.00
_cell.angle_beta   90.00
_cell.angle_gamma   90.00
#
_symmetry.space_group_name_H-M   'P 1'
#
loop_
_entity.id
_entity.type
_entity.pdbx_description
1 polymer ?
#
loop_
_entity_poly.entity_id
_entity_poly.type
_entity_poly.pdbx_seq_one_letter_code
_entity_poly.pdbx_strand_id
1 'polypeptide(L)'
;MPMFAFMILLNFFFLYSPIESAMNGKTYDTCQKCLADTCHKQYYRPCIFRNGGFFCFTCHSNNRSKFYTEAGCQKICTDPGRLCVCVDACYECVTKGVRANPESCKEPTNDELSKCK
;
A
#
# COMPACT_ATOMS: atom_id res chain seq x y z
N MET A 1 21.01 -44.19 -3.40
CA MET A 1 20.82 -42.87 -2.78
C MET A 1 20.49 -41.83 -3.86
N PRO A 2 19.25 -41.35 -3.99
CA PRO A 2 18.94 -40.21 -4.86
C PRO A 2 18.57 -39.00 -3.98
N MET A 3 19.58 -38.26 -3.52
CA MET A 3 19.45 -37.03 -2.72
C MET A 3 19.78 -35.79 -3.56
N PHE A 4 19.40 -35.75 -4.84
CA PHE A 4 19.79 -34.65 -5.75
C PHE A 4 18.67 -34.11 -6.64
N ALA A 5 17.42 -34.54 -6.49
CA ALA A 5 16.32 -34.08 -7.35
C ALA A 5 15.39 -33.03 -6.71
N PHE A 6 15.56 -32.69 -5.43
CA PHE A 6 14.61 -31.81 -4.72
C PHE A 6 15.03 -30.33 -4.67
N MET A 7 16.26 -29.96 -5.04
CA MET A 7 16.70 -28.55 -4.98
C MET A 7 16.24 -27.69 -6.17
N ILE A 8 15.92 -28.28 -7.33
CA ILE A 8 15.58 -27.51 -8.52
C ILE A 8 14.13 -26.98 -8.47
N LEU A 9 13.22 -27.71 -7.81
CA LEU A 9 11.81 -27.32 -7.70
C LEU A 9 11.57 -26.16 -6.72
N LEU A 10 12.41 -25.99 -5.71
CA LEU A 10 12.25 -24.91 -4.73
C LEU A 10 12.55 -23.53 -5.34
N ASN A 11 13.40 -23.44 -6.36
CA ASN A 11 13.71 -22.16 -7.00
C ASN A 11 12.54 -21.61 -7.85
N PHE A 12 11.74 -22.48 -8.47
CA PHE A 12 10.62 -22.04 -9.32
C PHE A 12 9.45 -21.47 -8.51
N PHE A 13 9.19 -21.99 -7.30
CA PHE A 13 8.12 -21.44 -6.44
C PHE A 13 8.49 -20.10 -5.81
N PHE A 14 9.78 -19.84 -5.54
CA PHE A 14 10.23 -18.55 -5.02
C PHE A 14 10.31 -17.45 -6.09
N LEU A 15 10.58 -17.79 -7.36
CA LEU A 15 10.62 -16.81 -8.45
C LEU A 15 9.24 -16.36 -8.93
N TYR A 16 8.20 -17.18 -8.70
CA TYR A 16 6.84 -16.93 -9.20
C TYR A 16 5.78 -16.75 -8.11
N SER A 17 6.17 -16.76 -6.84
CA SER A 17 5.34 -16.14 -5.82
C SER A 17 5.57 -14.65 -5.99
N PRO A 18 4.61 -13.84 -6.48
CA PRO A 18 4.70 -12.43 -6.19
C PRO A 18 4.84 -12.39 -4.67
N ILE A 19 5.96 -11.86 -4.20
CA ILE A 19 5.99 -11.34 -2.85
C ILE A 19 4.87 -10.30 -2.93
N GLU A 20 3.67 -10.69 -2.50
CA GLU A 20 2.61 -9.78 -2.13
C GLU A 20 3.19 -9.04 -0.93
N SER A 21 4.12 -8.14 -1.24
CA SER A 21 4.47 -7.06 -0.37
C SER A 21 3.11 -6.52 0.02
N ALA A 22 2.87 -6.48 1.31
CA ALA A 22 1.83 -5.66 1.93
C ALA A 22 2.02 -4.16 1.63
N MET A 23 2.65 -3.82 0.50
CA MET A 23 2.69 -2.53 -0.12
C MET A 23 1.29 -2.26 -0.63
N ASN A 24 0.60 -1.45 0.16
CA ASN A 24 -0.64 -0.80 -0.21
C ASN A 24 -0.51 0.06 -1.47
N GLY A 25 0.58 0.05 -2.24
CA GLY A 25 0.71 0.81 -3.48
C GLY A 25 1.92 0.42 -4.32
N LYS A 26 1.93 0.89 -5.56
CA LYS A 26 3.02 0.69 -6.52
C LYS A 26 3.56 2.03 -6.98
N THR A 27 4.87 2.10 -7.14
CA THR A 27 5.57 3.23 -7.75
C THR A 27 5.88 2.92 -9.22
N TYR A 28 5.78 3.93 -10.06
CA TYR A 28 5.94 3.87 -11.51
C TYR A 28 6.84 5.02 -11.98
N ASP A 29 7.69 4.75 -12.98
CA ASP A 29 8.56 5.78 -13.56
C ASP A 29 7.78 6.81 -14.39
N THR A 30 6.61 6.43 -14.90
CA THR A 30 5.81 7.26 -15.80
C THR A 30 4.34 7.26 -15.40
N CYS A 31 3.67 8.40 -15.56
CA CYS A 31 2.23 8.55 -15.36
C CYS A 31 1.42 7.51 -16.14
N GLN A 32 1.77 7.25 -17.41
CA GLN A 32 1.03 6.29 -18.24
C GLN A 32 1.03 4.86 -17.66
N LYS A 33 2.17 4.38 -17.14
CA LYS A 33 2.24 3.08 -16.45
C LYS A 33 1.32 3.05 -15.22
N CYS A 34 1.24 4.16 -14.48
CA CYS A 34 0.37 4.27 -13.32
C CYS A 34 -1.13 4.26 -13.72
N LEU A 35 -1.50 5.06 -14.73
CA LEU A 35 -2.88 5.10 -15.25
C LEU A 35 -3.30 3.77 -15.89
N ALA A 36 -2.34 2.98 -16.38
CA ALA A 36 -2.60 1.68 -16.98
C ALA A 36 -2.83 0.57 -15.96
N ASP A 37 -2.40 0.73 -14.71
CA ASP A 37 -2.49 -0.29 -13.66
C ASP A 37 -3.90 -0.44 -13.10
N THR A 38 -4.18 -1.62 -12.56
CA THR A 38 -5.40 -1.97 -11.83
C THR A 38 -5.76 -0.99 -10.72
N CYS A 39 -4.77 -0.41 -10.03
CA CYS A 39 -4.96 0.59 -8.99
C CYS A 39 -5.77 1.80 -9.49
N HIS A 40 -5.46 2.28 -10.70
CA HIS A 40 -6.22 3.36 -11.33
C HIS A 40 -7.48 2.83 -12.02
N LYS A 41 -7.36 1.80 -12.84
CA LYS A 41 -8.46 1.33 -13.71
C LYS A 41 -9.62 0.67 -12.98
N GLN A 42 -9.33 -0.14 -11.96
CA GLN A 42 -10.32 -0.95 -11.26
C GLN A 42 -10.71 -0.34 -9.92
N TYR A 43 -9.72 0.20 -9.18
CA TYR A 43 -9.96 0.79 -7.86
C TYR A 43 -10.14 2.31 -7.88
N TYR A 44 -10.10 2.93 -9.07
CA TYR A 44 -10.33 4.36 -9.31
C TYR A 44 -9.44 5.26 -8.44
N ARG A 45 -8.22 4.81 -8.15
CA ARG A 45 -7.28 5.57 -7.33
C ARG A 45 -6.48 6.55 -8.17
N PRO A 46 -6.19 7.74 -7.63
CA PRO A 46 -5.38 8.72 -8.35
C PRO A 46 -3.93 8.25 -8.46
N CYS A 47 -3.29 8.67 -9.55
CA CYS A 47 -1.84 8.61 -9.71
C CYS A 47 -1.23 9.91 -9.19
N ILE A 48 -0.36 9.79 -8.20
CA ILE A 48 0.19 10.91 -7.43
C ILE A 48 1.69 10.99 -7.73
N PHE A 49 2.20 12.16 -8.10
CA PHE A 49 3.64 12.33 -8.28
C PHE A 49 4.33 12.71 -6.97
N ARG A 50 5.22 11.85 -6.45
CA ARG A 50 5.99 12.10 -5.23
C ARG A 50 7.40 11.51 -5.36
N ASN A 51 8.40 12.20 -4.82
CA ASN A 51 9.80 11.73 -4.79
C ASN A 51 10.37 11.33 -6.17
N GLY A 52 9.98 12.03 -7.24
CA GLY A 52 10.47 11.77 -8.59
C GLY A 52 9.78 10.62 -9.33
N GLY A 53 8.74 10.00 -8.75
CA GLY A 53 7.98 8.93 -9.38
C GLY A 53 6.46 9.12 -9.22
N PHE A 54 5.70 8.31 -9.96
CA PHE A 54 4.24 8.25 -9.84
C PHE A 54 3.85 7.10 -8.93
N PHE A 55 2.90 7.32 -8.04
CA PHE A 55 2.48 6.36 -7.05
C PHE A 55 0.97 6.18 -7.10
N CYS A 56 0.50 4.94 -6.99
CA CYS A 56 -0.91 4.63 -6.81
C CYS A 56 -1.06 3.62 -5.68
N PHE A 57 -1.98 3.88 -4.76
CA PHE A 57 -2.15 3.07 -3.56
C PHE A 57 -3.60 2.82 -3.20
N THR A 58 -3.83 1.65 -2.62
CA THR A 58 -5.09 1.21 -2.04
C THR A 58 -4.90 0.85 -0.58
N CYS A 59 -5.67 1.47 0.31
CA CYS A 59 -5.77 1.09 1.72
C CYS A 59 -6.73 -0.08 1.94
N HIS A 60 -6.75 -1.08 1.05
CA HIS A 60 -7.61 -2.25 1.17
C HIS A 60 -6.81 -3.44 1.74
N SER A 61 -7.37 -4.15 2.69
CA SER A 61 -6.85 -5.43 3.19
C SER A 61 -8.00 -6.41 3.33
N ASN A 62 -7.77 -7.65 2.87
CA ASN A 62 -8.65 -8.80 3.07
C ASN A 62 -8.94 -9.07 4.56
N ASN A 63 -8.07 -8.60 5.45
CA ASN A 63 -8.31 -8.56 6.89
C ASN A 63 -8.34 -7.10 7.34
N ARG A 64 -9.54 -6.62 7.66
CA ARG A 64 -9.90 -5.29 8.18
C ARG A 64 -8.76 -4.67 8.99
N SER A 65 -8.31 -3.48 8.62
CA SER A 65 -7.73 -2.45 9.52
C SER A 65 -7.20 -1.20 8.81
N LYS A 66 -7.17 -1.14 7.47
CA LYS A 66 -6.58 0.01 6.76
C LYS A 66 -7.65 0.96 6.23
N PHE A 67 -7.39 2.27 6.38
CA PHE A 67 -8.33 3.34 6.03
C PHE A 67 -7.59 4.49 5.33
N TYR A 68 -8.27 5.18 4.43
CA TYR A 68 -7.70 6.37 3.76
C TYR A 68 -7.72 7.61 4.66
N THR A 69 -8.62 7.64 5.65
CA THR A 69 -8.80 8.80 6.53
C THR A 69 -8.73 8.36 7.99
N GLU A 70 -8.18 9.24 8.82
CA GLU A 70 -8.12 9.02 10.26
C GLU A 70 -9.52 8.87 10.84
N ALA A 71 -10.45 9.74 10.44
CA ALA A 71 -11.85 9.69 10.87
C ALA A 71 -12.52 8.35 10.50
N GLY A 72 -12.20 7.79 9.33
CA GLY A 72 -12.69 6.47 8.92
C GLY A 72 -12.17 5.36 9.84
N CYS A 73 -10.90 5.45 10.23
CA CYS A 73 -10.30 4.53 11.18
C CYS A 73 -10.90 4.67 12.58
N GLN A 74 -11.05 5.90 13.10
CA GLN A 74 -11.54 6.15 14.46
C GLN A 74 -12.95 5.63 14.70
N LYS A 75 -13.81 5.62 13.68
CA LYS A 75 -15.16 5.04 13.76
C LYS A 75 -15.17 3.55 14.12
N ILE A 76 -14.11 2.84 13.77
CA ILE A 76 -14.00 1.38 13.96
C ILE A 76 -12.99 1.04 15.06
N CYS A 77 -12.00 1.91 15.27
CA CYS A 77 -10.99 1.78 16.32
C CYS A 77 -11.51 2.30 17.67
N THR A 78 -12.47 1.59 18.26
CA THR A 78 -13.13 2.00 19.52
C THR A 78 -12.45 1.43 20.77
N ASP A 79 -11.53 0.48 20.62
CA ASP A 79 -10.79 -0.11 21.74
C ASP A 79 -9.90 0.95 22.43
N PRO A 80 -10.03 1.16 23.75
CA PRO A 80 -9.25 2.19 24.46
C PRO A 80 -7.73 1.91 24.52
N GLY A 81 -7.32 0.66 24.25
CA GLY A 81 -5.92 0.24 24.12
C GLY A 81 -5.36 0.41 22.70
N ARG A 82 -6.15 0.91 21.75
CA ARG A 82 -5.76 1.10 20.36
C ARG A 82 -5.90 2.56 19.95
N LEU A 83 -5.20 2.93 18.89
CA LEU A 83 -5.34 4.22 18.24
C LEU A 83 -5.11 4.10 16.74
N CYS A 84 -5.68 5.03 16.00
CA CYS A 84 -5.47 5.13 14.57
C CYS A 84 -4.15 5.83 14.31
N VAL A 85 -3.22 5.13 13.65
CA VAL A 85 -1.94 5.71 13.23
C VAL A 85 -1.78 5.62 11.73
N CYS A 86 -0.99 6.52 11.17
CA CYS A 86 -0.56 6.41 9.79
C CYS A 86 0.60 5.41 9.64
N VAL A 87 0.38 4.38 8.81
CA VAL A 87 1.35 3.37 8.38
C VAL A 87 1.29 3.26 6.86
N ASP A 88 2.41 3.45 6.17
CA ASP A 88 2.54 3.21 4.72
C ASP A 88 1.40 3.80 3.87
N ALA A 89 1.12 5.09 4.09
CA ALA A 89 0.07 5.90 3.44
C ALA A 89 -1.39 5.53 3.77
N CYS A 90 -1.62 4.68 4.78
CA CYS A 90 -2.95 4.32 5.26
C CYS A 90 -3.07 4.45 6.79
N TYR A 91 -4.26 4.76 7.27
CA TYR A 91 -4.56 4.73 8.69
C TYR A 91 -4.88 3.32 9.14
N GLU A 92 -4.21 2.87 10.19
CA GLU A 92 -4.40 1.55 10.79
C GLU A 92 -4.75 1.65 12.27
N CYS A 93 -5.70 0.83 12.73
CA CYS A 93 -6.03 0.71 14.15
C CYS A 93 -5.04 -0.22 14.82
N VAL A 94 -4.11 0.34 15.59
CA VAL A 94 -3.01 -0.41 16.20
C VAL A 94 -2.96 -0.22 17.71
N THR A 95 -2.28 -1.10 18.42
CA THR A 95 -2.02 -0.96 19.86
C THR A 95 -1.19 0.30 20.13
N LYS A 96 -1.46 0.98 21.25
CA LYS A 96 -0.64 2.13 21.67
C LYS A 96 0.85 1.75 21.72
N GLY A 97 1.72 2.61 21.19
CA GLY A 97 3.18 2.41 21.17
C GLY A 97 3.76 2.00 19.82
N VAL A 98 2.94 1.76 18.79
CA VAL A 98 3.42 1.60 17.42
C VAL A 98 3.89 2.94 16.86
N ARG A 99 5.04 2.95 16.17
CA ARG A 99 5.56 4.15 15.50
C ARG A 99 4.70 4.51 14.30
N ALA A 100 4.22 5.74 14.29
CA ALA A 100 3.48 6.32 13.18
C ALA A 100 4.38 7.25 12.36
N ASN A 101 4.17 7.31 11.05
CA ASN A 101 4.73 8.39 10.23
C ASN A 101 3.58 9.26 9.69
N PRO A 102 3.17 10.33 10.40
CA PRO A 102 2.01 11.13 10.02
C PRO A 102 2.16 11.79 8.63
N GLU A 103 3.39 11.99 8.14
CA GLU A 103 3.62 12.58 6.82
C GLU A 103 3.27 11.64 5.66
N SER A 104 3.17 10.34 5.92
CA SER A 104 2.88 9.35 4.89
C SER A 104 1.41 9.36 4.45
N CYS A 105 0.49 9.78 5.32
CA CYS A 105 -0.95 9.82 5.04
C CYS A 105 -1.46 11.23 4.75
N LYS A 106 -0.56 12.21 4.55
CA LYS A 106 -0.96 13.53 4.05
C LYS A 106 -1.66 13.34 2.71
N GLU A 107 -2.85 13.93 2.60
CA GLU A 107 -3.59 13.93 1.35
C GLU A 107 -2.71 14.53 0.23
N PRO A 108 -2.75 13.93 -0.97
CA PRO A 108 -1.97 14.44 -2.08
C PRO A 108 -2.42 15.86 -2.44
N THR A 109 -1.46 16.74 -2.66
CA THR A 109 -1.72 18.12 -3.07
C THR A 109 -2.20 18.19 -4.52
N ASN A 110 -2.84 19.31 -4.88
CA ASN A 110 -3.26 19.55 -6.27
C ASN A 110 -2.09 19.51 -7.26
N ASP A 111 -0.88 19.94 -6.86
CA ASP A 111 0.32 19.84 -7.69
C ASP A 111 0.67 18.38 -7.99
N GLU A 112 0.75 17.55 -6.94
CA GLU A 112 1.06 16.12 -7.06
C GLU A 112 0.05 15.36 -7.94
N LEU A 113 -1.23 15.75 -7.89
CA LEU A 113 -2.30 15.21 -8.73
C LEU A 113 -2.27 15.75 -10.16
N SER A 114 -1.87 17.01 -10.35
CA SER A 114 -1.86 17.67 -11.66
C SER A 114 -0.76 17.18 -12.60
N LYS A 115 0.32 16.61 -12.05
CA LYS A 115 1.46 16.09 -12.82
C LYS A 115 1.13 14.83 -13.62
N CYS A 116 -0.03 14.23 -13.37
CA CYS A 116 -0.55 13.08 -14.11
C CYS A 116 -1.96 13.40 -14.63
N LYS A 117 -2.09 14.52 -15.36
CA LYS A 117 -3.29 14.95 -16.08
C LYS A 117 -3.05 14.99 -17.58
#